data_AF-A0AAJ0PT62-F1
#
_entry.id   AF-A0AAJ0PT62-F1
#
_cell.length_a   1.000
_cell.length_b   1.000
_cell.length_c   1.000
_cell.angle_alpha   90.00
_cell.angle_beta   90.00
_cell.angle_gamma   90.00
#
_symmetry.space_group_name_H-M   'P 1'
#
loop_
_entity.id
_entity.type
_entity.pdbx_description
1 polymer ?
#
loop_
_entity_poly.entity_id
_entity_poly.type
_entity_poly.pdbx_seq_one_letter_code
_entity_poly.pdbx_strand_id
1 'polypeptide(L)'
;MAHSAHTEHFSSFAEFYPFYLDEHRNLVSRRLHFIGSLGVIGCVAMALATGLWWWLPAAVVCGYGFAWIGHFFFEKNRPATFRHPIYSFMGDWVMFKDICTGKISI
;
A
#
# COMPACT_ATOMS: atom_id res chain seq x y z
N MET A 1 -8.34 -13.94 -19.80
CA MET A 1 -8.21 -15.22 -19.07
C MET A 1 -8.59 -14.94 -17.64
N ALA A 2 -9.64 -15.60 -17.15
CA ALA A 2 -10.18 -15.39 -15.81
C ALA A 2 -9.17 -15.93 -14.79
N HIS A 3 -8.61 -15.06 -13.95
CA HIS A 3 -7.77 -15.50 -12.85
C HIS A 3 -8.70 -15.87 -11.70
N SER A 4 -8.86 -17.18 -11.52
CA SER A 4 -9.56 -17.80 -10.41
C SER A 4 -9.04 -17.22 -9.09
N ALA A 5 -9.92 -17.06 -8.10
CA ALA A 5 -9.57 -16.65 -6.76
C ALA A 5 -8.70 -17.73 -6.10
N HIS A 6 -7.40 -17.69 -6.38
CA HIS A 6 -6.45 -18.57 -5.74
C HIS A 6 -6.18 -18.05 -4.34
N THR A 7 -6.36 -18.94 -3.37
CA THR A 7 -5.77 -18.84 -2.03
C THR A 7 -4.27 -19.09 -2.21
N GLU A 8 -3.56 -18.23 -2.96
CA GLU A 8 -2.13 -18.40 -3.27
C GLU A 8 -1.34 -18.26 -1.98
N HIS A 9 -0.79 -19.37 -1.51
CA HIS A 9 0.25 -19.34 -0.49
C HIS A 9 1.56 -18.98 -1.18
N PHE A 10 1.85 -17.68 -1.31
CA PHE A 10 3.09 -17.21 -1.93
C PHE A 10 4.31 -17.69 -1.15
N SER A 11 5.25 -18.35 -1.82
CA SER A 11 6.44 -18.90 -1.17
C SER A 11 7.50 -17.82 -0.88
N SER A 12 7.40 -16.67 -1.56
CA SER A 12 8.28 -15.53 -1.38
C SER A 12 7.60 -14.19 -1.73
N PHE A 13 8.18 -13.09 -1.25
CA PHE A 13 7.72 -11.74 -1.64
C PHE A 13 7.87 -11.49 -3.15
N ALA A 14 8.87 -12.08 -3.80
CA ALA A 14 9.09 -11.93 -5.24
C ALA A 14 7.92 -12.50 -6.08
N GLU A 15 7.28 -13.56 -5.60
CA GLU A 15 6.06 -14.11 -6.21
C GLU A 15 4.81 -13.29 -5.88
N PHE A 16 4.76 -12.73 -4.67
CA PHE A 16 3.65 -11.89 -4.23
C PHE A 16 3.60 -10.54 -4.94
N TYR A 17 4.76 -9.92 -5.21
CA TYR A 17 4.80 -8.53 -5.67
C TYR A 17 4.11 -8.29 -7.03
N PRO A 18 4.25 -9.15 -8.05
CA PRO A 18 3.46 -9.03 -9.29
C PRO A 18 1.95 -9.11 -9.05
N PHE A 19 1.47 -10.02 -8.19
CA PHE A 19 0.07 -10.10 -7.79
C PHE A 19 -0.38 -8.81 -7.09
N TYR A 20 0.44 -8.30 -6.17
CA TYR A 20 0.18 -7.04 -5.48
C TYR A 20 0.03 -5.88 -6.47
N LEU A 21 0.88 -5.79 -7.50
CA LEU A 21 0.76 -4.73 -8.52
C LEU A 21 -0.50 -4.89 -9.39
N ASP A 22 -0.95 -6.12 -9.65
CA ASP A 22 -2.20 -6.38 -10.37
C ASP A 22 -3.44 -5.94 -9.57
N GLU A 23 -3.37 -5.96 -8.23
CA GLU A 23 -4.38 -5.40 -7.34
C GLU A 23 -4.38 -3.86 -7.30
N HIS A 24 -3.42 -3.20 -7.96
CA HIS A 24 -3.20 -1.74 -8.00
C HIS A 24 -3.06 -1.21 -9.44
N ARG A 25 -3.85 -1.72 -10.39
CA ARG A 25 -3.75 -1.31 -11.80
C ARG A 25 -4.21 0.12 -12.02
N ASN A 26 -5.20 0.57 -11.25
CA ASN A 26 -5.75 1.92 -11.37
C ASN A 26 -4.72 2.96 -10.91
N LEU A 27 -4.47 3.96 -11.76
CA LEU A 27 -3.54 5.05 -11.47
C LEU A 27 -3.94 5.84 -10.22
N VAL A 28 -5.24 6.05 -10.01
CA VAL A 28 -5.72 6.78 -8.83
C VAL A 28 -5.49 5.97 -7.56
N SER A 29 -5.68 4.64 -7.61
CA SER A 29 -5.36 3.76 -6.48
C SER A 29 -3.89 3.86 -6.10
N ARG A 30 -2.98 3.76 -7.08
CA ARG A 30 -1.52 3.93 -6.86
C ARG A 30 -1.16 5.30 -6.30
N ARG A 31 -1.78 6.38 -6.80
CA ARG A 31 -1.59 7.74 -6.27
C ARG A 31 -2.05 7.87 -4.82
N LEU A 32 -3.19 7.29 -4.48
CA LEU A 32 -3.71 7.33 -3.11
C LEU A 32 -2.78 6.58 -2.16
N HIS A 33 -2.29 5.41 -2.55
CA HIS A 33 -1.27 4.67 -1.80
C HIS A 33 0.03 5.46 -1.62
N PHE A 34 0.48 6.13 -2.68
CA PHE A 34 1.66 6.99 -2.64
C PHE A 34 1.49 8.17 -1.67
N ILE A 35 0.35 8.87 -1.74
CA ILE A 35 0.00 9.98 -0.85
C ILE A 35 -0.13 9.48 0.60
N GLY A 36 -0.76 8.32 0.81
CA GLY A 36 -0.86 7.69 2.13
C GLY A 36 0.52 7.38 2.71
N SER A 37 1.44 6.84 1.91
CA SER A 37 2.82 6.55 2.31
C SER A 37 3.60 7.83 2.67
N LEU A 38 3.44 8.91 1.90
CA LEU A 38 4.00 10.22 2.26
C LEU A 38 3.42 10.75 3.57
N GLY A 39 2.11 10.58 3.77
CA GLY A 39 1.43 10.96 5.00
C GLY A 39 1.96 10.19 6.22
N VAL A 40 2.22 8.89 6.08
CA VAL A 40 2.86 8.06 7.12
C VAL A 40 4.25 8.61 7.47
N ILE A 41 5.09 8.89 6.46
CA ILE A 41 6.43 9.48 6.66
C ILE A 41 6.32 10.81 7.39
N GLY A 42 5.41 11.69 6.95
CA GLY A 42 5.17 12.99 7.58
C GLY A 42 4.72 12.87 9.04
N CYS A 43 3.80 11.95 9.34
CA CYS A 43 3.35 11.71 10.71
C CYS A 43 4.48 11.17 11.59
N VAL A 44 5.28 10.21 11.12
CA VAL A 44 6.43 9.70 11.88
C VAL A 44 7.47 10.81 12.11
N ALA A 45 7.77 11.62 11.10
CA ALA A 45 8.65 12.78 11.25
C ALA A 45 8.14 13.76 12.31
N MET A 46 6.83 14.04 12.33
CA MET A 46 6.19 14.88 13.34
C MET A 46 6.23 14.26 14.74
N ALA A 47 6.05 12.95 14.87
CA ALA A 47 6.18 12.24 16.14
C ALA A 47 7.57 12.46 16.75
N LEU A 48 8.61 12.33 15.93
CA LEU A 48 10.01 12.51 16.34
C LEU A 48 10.33 13.99 16.63
N ALA A 49 9.87 14.91 15.79
CA ALA A 49 10.15 16.34 15.93
C ALA A 49 9.46 16.98 17.13
N THR A 50 8.24 16.54 17.46
CA THR A 50 7.43 17.13 18.54
C THR A 50 7.45 16.33 19.84
N GLY A 51 7.94 15.08 19.80
CA GLY A 51 7.82 14.12 20.90
C GLY A 51 6.38 13.64 21.16
N LEU A 52 5.42 14.08 20.35
CA LEU A 52 4.02 13.75 20.52
C LEU A 52 3.69 12.45 19.80
N TRP A 53 3.77 11.34 20.52
CA TRP A 53 3.56 10.00 19.96
C TRP A 53 2.16 9.74 19.38
N TRP A 54 1.20 10.65 19.59
CA TRP A 54 -0.13 10.59 18.96
C TRP A 54 -0.08 10.64 17.42
N TRP A 55 1.01 11.16 16.86
CA TRP A 55 1.25 11.10 15.42
C TRP A 55 1.43 9.67 14.91
N LEU A 56 1.79 8.68 15.74
CA LEU A 56 1.93 7.28 15.31
C LEU A 56 0.57 6.63 14.97
N PRO A 57 -0.47 6.69 15.83
CA PRO A 57 -1.82 6.32 15.41
C PRO A 57 -2.31 7.07 14.17
N ALA A 58 -2.03 8.38 14.08
CA ALA A 58 -2.39 9.18 12.91
C ALA A 58 -1.71 8.66 11.63
N ALA A 59 -0.46 8.21 11.71
CA ALA A 59 0.26 7.60 10.59
C ALA A 59 -0.48 6.35 10.08
N VAL A 60 -0.90 5.46 10.99
CA VAL A 60 -1.64 4.24 10.64
C VAL A 60 -2.97 4.58 9.95
N VAL A 61 -3.74 5.51 10.53
CA VAL A 61 -5.02 5.95 9.96
C VAL A 61 -4.83 6.58 8.58
N CYS A 62 -3.80 7.40 8.42
CA CYS A 62 -3.47 8.04 7.15
C CYS A 62 -3.13 7.00 6.08
N GLY A 63 -2.17 6.11 6.35
CA GLY A 63 -1.74 5.07 5.41
C GLY A 63 -2.90 4.18 4.95
N TYR A 64 -3.61 3.55 5.91
CA TYR A 64 -4.72 2.66 5.57
C TYR A 64 -5.94 3.39 5.01
N GLY A 65 -6.22 4.61 5.49
CA GLY A 65 -7.35 5.41 5.01
C GLY A 65 -7.25 5.68 3.51
N PHE A 66 -6.11 6.19 3.04
CA PHE A 66 -5.90 6.43 1.61
C PHE A 66 -5.85 5.14 0.80
N ALA A 67 -5.16 4.10 1.29
CA ALA A 67 -5.09 2.79 0.63
C ALA A 67 -6.48 2.18 0.41
N TRP A 68 -7.33 2.21 1.45
CA TRP A 68 -8.69 1.67 1.38
C TRP A 68 -9.60 2.45 0.44
N ILE A 69 -9.44 3.77 0.35
CA ILE A 69 -10.16 4.56 -0.66
C ILE A 69 -9.79 4.08 -2.07
N GLY A 70 -8.50 3.83 -2.33
CA GLY A 70 -8.02 3.25 -3.59
C GLY A 70 -8.69 1.92 -3.91
N HIS A 71 -8.60 0.97 -2.97
CA HIS A 71 -9.14 -0.37 -3.15
C HIS A 71 -10.66 -0.40 -3.31
N PHE A 72 -11.42 0.25 -2.43
CA PHE A 72 -12.87 0.10 -2.43
C PHE A 72 -13.58 0.92 -3.51
N PHE A 73 -13.06 2.11 -3.85
CA PHE A 73 -13.73 2.99 -4.82
C PHE A 73 -13.18 2.86 -6.24
N PHE A 74 -11.89 2.62 -6.40
CA PHE A 74 -11.24 2.61 -7.73
C PHE A 74 -10.98 1.20 -8.25
N GLU A 75 -10.36 0.33 -7.44
CA GLU A 75 -10.09 -1.06 -7.85
C GLU A 75 -11.31 -1.96 -7.68
N LYS A 76 -12.18 -1.65 -6.72
CA LYS A 76 -13.33 -2.45 -6.30
C LYS A 76 -12.94 -3.87 -5.88
N ASN A 77 -11.76 -4.02 -5.29
CA ASN A 77 -11.25 -5.26 -4.70
C ASN A 77 -11.16 -5.15 -3.18
N ARG A 78 -10.90 -6.29 -2.52
CA ARG A 78 -10.59 -6.31 -1.09
C ARG A 78 -9.06 -6.27 -0.93
N PRO A 79 -8.51 -5.38 -0.09
CA PRO A 79 -7.08 -5.29 0.16
C PRO A 79 -6.45 -6.66 0.45
N ALA A 80 -5.35 -6.96 -0.25
CA ALA A 80 -4.56 -8.17 0.00
C ALA A 80 -4.05 -8.26 1.45
N THR A 81 -3.98 -7.13 2.16
CA THR A 81 -3.57 -7.02 3.57
C THR A 81 -4.37 -7.95 4.48
N PHE A 82 -5.64 -8.24 4.15
CA PHE A 82 -6.46 -9.16 4.94
C PHE A 82 -5.99 -10.63 4.86
N ARG A 83 -5.24 -10.99 3.82
CA ARG A 83 -4.72 -12.34 3.60
C ARG A 83 -3.22 -12.43 3.85
N HIS A 84 -2.47 -11.42 3.41
CA HIS A 84 -1.01 -11.38 3.48
C HIS A 84 -0.53 -10.06 4.10
N PRO A 85 -0.80 -9.81 5.40
CA PRO A 85 -0.59 -8.49 6.01
C PRO A 85 0.85 -7.99 5.91
N ILE A 86 1.84 -8.87 6.15
CA ILE A 86 3.26 -8.51 6.10
C ILE A 86 3.68 -8.20 4.66
N TYR A 87 3.30 -9.05 3.70
CA TYR A 87 3.67 -8.84 2.30
C TYR A 87 2.96 -7.64 1.69
N SER A 88 1.71 -7.36 2.04
CA SER A 88 1.01 -6.15 1.61
C SER A 88 1.68 -4.89 2.15
N PHE A 89 2.05 -4.87 3.43
CA PHE A 89 2.80 -3.75 4.01
C PHE A 89 4.14 -3.54 3.30
N MET A 90 4.89 -4.62 3.04
CA MET A 90 6.12 -4.54 2.24
C MET A 90 5.83 -4.05 0.81
N GLY A 91 4.73 -4.51 0.22
CA GLY A 91 4.26 -4.13 -1.11
C GLY A 91 4.04 -2.62 -1.25
N ASP A 92 3.40 -2.00 -0.26
CA ASP A 92 3.16 -0.55 -0.22
C ASP A 92 4.49 0.22 -0.32
N TRP A 93 5.50 -0.17 0.47
CA TRP A 93 6.82 0.49 0.47
C TRP A 93 7.65 0.20 -0.78
N VAL A 94 7.59 -1.02 -1.30
CA VAL A 94 8.30 -1.37 -2.55
C VAL A 94 7.66 -0.64 -3.73
N MET A 95 6.33 -0.58 -3.81
CA MET A 95 5.63 0.22 -4.81
C MET A 95 5.96 1.71 -4.67
N PHE A 96 5.95 2.26 -3.46
CA PHE A 96 6.37 3.64 -3.21
C PHE A 96 7.79 3.92 -3.74
N LYS A 97 8.75 3.05 -3.42
CA LYS A 97 10.12 3.14 -3.94
C LYS A 97 10.18 3.04 -5.47
N ASP A 98 9.46 2.08 -6.05
CA ASP A 98 9.47 1.86 -7.50
C ASP A 98 8.82 3.02 -8.25
N ILE A 99 7.86 3.72 -7.64
CA ILE A 99 7.32 4.99 -8.13
C ILE A 99 8.40 6.09 -8.05
N CYS A 100 9.05 6.26 -6.90
CA CYS A 100 10.12 7.27 -6.73
C CYS A 100 11.30 7.06 -7.68
N THR A 101 11.60 5.80 -8.03
CA THR A 101 12.69 5.45 -8.97
C THR A 101 12.23 5.41 -10.43
N GLY A 102 10.96 5.71 -10.72
CA GLY A 102 10.42 5.78 -12.08
C GLY A 102 10.20 4.42 -12.75
N LYS A 103 10.31 3.31 -12.01
CA LYS A 103 10.02 1.96 -12.52
C LYS A 103 8.52 1.73 -12.71
N ILE A 104 7.70 2.37 -11.88
CA ILE A 104 6.24 2.33 -11.95
C ILE A 104 5.73 3.75 -12.16
N SER A 105 4.85 3.92 -13.16
CA SER A 105 4.19 5.20 -13.43
C SER A 105 2.97 5.40 -12.53
N ILE A 106 2.67 6.64 -12.13
CA ILE A 106 1.44 6.99 -11.41
C ILE A 106 0.66 8.09 -12.11
#